data_AF-A0AAN9YRN4-F1
#
_entry.id   AF-A0AAN9YRN4-F1
#
_cell.length_a   1.000
_cell.length_b   1.000
_cell.length_c   1.000
_cell.angle_alpha   90.00
_cell.angle_beta   90.00
_cell.angle_gamma   90.00
#
_symmetry.space_group_name_H-M   'P 1'
#
loop_
_entity.id
_entity.type
_entity.pdbx_description
1 polymer ?
#
loop_
_entity_poly.entity_id
_entity_poly.type
_entity_poly.pdbx_seq_one_letter_code
_entity_poly.pdbx_strand_id
1 'polypeptide(L)'
;MSLTRLHRMAYFALYNGGPTTFLFSFAVAFCGALSQAASLAEMASLVPIAGAQYHWTYRLAPPRARRLATWVQAWATWFGYLSLLAGVASVTAIQIEAVVVVQLLVPGAGSDSDYDYDYGYTPGGWHTAALIAAVVVPFGLLNAYGFRVVPRLELAAAVLHVVLFVVFVVVLAVYGHHNDAKFIFLRSNVSSGWDEHAYVAWNLGMLSCVWSFTGK
;
A
#
# COMPACT_ATOMS: atom_id res chain seq x y z
N MET A 1 13.02 -1.92 -27.82
CA MET A 1 11.79 -2.18 -27.03
C MET A 1 11.82 -1.26 -25.83
N SER A 2 10.93 -0.26 -25.78
CA SER A 2 11.03 0.86 -24.84
C SER A 2 10.84 0.40 -23.38
N LEU A 3 11.86 0.64 -22.55
CA LEU A 3 11.87 0.47 -21.09
C LEU A 3 10.68 1.16 -20.38
N THR A 4 9.89 1.99 -21.07
CA THR A 4 8.76 2.74 -20.51
C THR A 4 7.56 1.92 -20.04
N ARG A 5 7.44 0.62 -20.36
CA ARG A 5 6.25 -0.18 -19.99
C ARG A 5 6.37 -0.99 -18.69
N LEU A 6 7.58 -1.18 -18.14
CA LEU A 6 7.79 -1.92 -16.88
C LEU A 6 7.84 -1.03 -15.62
N HIS A 7 7.80 0.30 -15.76
CA HIS A 7 7.96 1.24 -14.63
C HIS A 7 6.72 1.45 -13.75
N ARG A 8 5.58 0.82 -14.01
CA ARG A 8 4.32 1.26 -13.37
C ARG A 8 4.08 0.78 -11.92
N MET A 9 4.93 -0.07 -11.33
CA MET A 9 4.47 -0.86 -10.16
C MET A 9 5.36 -0.86 -8.91
N ALA A 10 6.36 0.02 -8.82
CA ALA A 10 7.07 0.27 -7.55
C ALA A 10 7.20 1.77 -7.22
N TYR A 11 6.49 2.61 -7.97
CA TYR A 11 7.03 3.92 -8.30
C TYR A 11 6.20 5.12 -7.84
N PHE A 12 5.02 5.05 -7.23
CA PHE A 12 4.24 6.29 -7.05
C PHE A 12 4.98 7.39 -6.27
N ALA A 13 5.66 7.05 -5.16
CA ALA A 13 6.54 7.98 -4.45
C ALA A 13 7.79 8.36 -5.26
N LEU A 14 8.46 7.38 -5.88
CA LEU A 14 9.67 7.58 -6.70
C LEU A 14 9.42 8.33 -8.02
N TYR A 15 8.20 8.27 -8.53
CA TYR A 15 7.70 8.83 -9.78
C TYR A 15 7.21 10.25 -9.57
N ASN A 16 6.60 10.53 -8.42
CA ASN A 16 6.18 11.88 -8.09
C ASN A 16 7.30 12.71 -7.46
N GLY A 17 8.22 12.12 -6.69
CA GLY A 17 9.18 12.91 -5.92
C GLY A 17 10.58 12.31 -5.74
N GLY A 18 10.84 11.12 -6.28
CA GLY A 18 12.16 10.47 -6.21
C GLY A 18 12.55 9.92 -4.83
N PRO A 19 13.80 9.42 -4.71
CA PRO A 19 14.33 8.80 -3.49
C PRO A 19 14.26 9.70 -2.25
N THR A 20 14.49 11.01 -2.41
CA THR A 20 14.45 11.99 -1.32
C THR A 20 13.06 12.07 -0.70
N THR A 21 12.04 12.22 -1.54
CA THR A 21 10.64 12.24 -1.11
C THR A 21 10.31 10.99 -0.32
N PHE A 22 10.66 9.80 -0.82
CA PHE A 22 10.40 8.55 -0.12
C PHE A 22 11.00 8.51 1.30
N LEU A 23 12.27 8.87 1.45
CA LEU A 23 12.95 8.84 2.76
C LEU A 23 12.35 9.83 3.77
N PHE A 24 12.18 11.09 3.37
CA PHE A 24 11.64 12.12 4.28
C PHE A 24 10.15 11.93 4.55
N SER A 25 9.37 11.48 3.55
CA SER A 25 7.97 11.13 3.74
C SER A 25 7.79 9.99 4.72
N PHE A 26 8.68 8.99 4.74
CA PHE A 26 8.65 7.92 5.73
C PHE A 26 8.82 8.47 7.15
N ALA A 27 9.80 9.34 7.38
CA ALA A 27 10.04 9.95 8.70
C ALA A 27 8.85 10.80 9.17
N VAL A 28 8.28 11.62 8.28
CA VAL A 28 7.10 12.44 8.58
C VAL A 28 5.88 11.56 8.89
N ALA A 29 5.61 10.55 8.06
CA ALA A 29 4.49 9.63 8.27
C ALA A 29 4.64 8.83 9.56
N PHE A 30 5.85 8.38 9.90
CA PHE A 30 6.15 7.67 11.14
C PHE A 30 5.87 8.54 12.38
N CYS A 31 6.37 9.78 12.41
CA CYS A 31 6.09 10.70 13.50
C CYS A 31 4.59 11.01 13.63
N GLY A 32 3.90 11.20 12.51
CA GLY A 32 2.45 11.40 12.48
C GLY A 32 1.68 10.19 13.04
N ALA A 33 2.05 8.99 12.63
CA ALA A 33 1.45 7.74 13.11
C ALA A 33 1.69 7.54 14.61
N LEU A 34 2.90 7.83 15.12
CA LEU A 34 3.18 7.78 16.56
C LEU A 34 2.35 8.79 17.36
N SER A 35 2.21 10.02 16.85
CA SER A 35 1.37 11.03 17.50
C SER A 35 -0.10 10.60 17.54
N GLN A 36 -0.62 10.03 16.45
CA GLN A 36 -1.98 9.50 16.40
C GLN A 36 -2.17 8.34 17.38
N ALA A 37 -1.22 7.39 17.40
CA ALA A 37 -1.23 6.26 18.32
C ALA A 37 -1.18 6.71 19.79
N ALA A 38 -0.37 7.72 20.12
CA ALA A 38 -0.29 8.29 21.46
C ALA A 38 -1.62 8.93 21.90
N SER A 39 -2.26 9.73 21.03
CA SER A 39 -3.58 10.32 21.33
C SER A 39 -4.67 9.25 21.49
N LEU A 40 -4.65 8.19 20.67
CA LEU A 40 -5.58 7.07 20.81
C LEU A 40 -5.32 6.27 22.10
N ALA A 41 -4.05 6.08 22.49
CA ALA A 41 -3.67 5.40 23.72
C ALA A 41 -4.15 6.15 24.96
N GLU A 42 -4.06 7.49 24.97
CA GLU A 42 -4.61 8.32 26.05
C GLU A 42 -6.12 8.12 26.19
N MET A 43 -6.87 8.21 25.08
CA MET A 43 -8.32 8.00 25.09
C MET A 43 -8.70 6.57 25.51
N ALA A 44 -7.94 5.56 25.07
CA ALA A 44 -8.15 4.17 25.45
C ALA A 44 -7.90 3.92 26.95
N SER A 45 -6.94 4.63 27.55
CA SER A 45 -6.65 4.55 28.99
C SER A 45 -7.77 5.15 29.84
N LEU A 46 -8.42 6.20 29.36
CA LEU A 46 -9.53 6.88 30.05
C LEU A 46 -10.85 6.13 29.90
N VAL A 47 -11.14 5.61 28.70
CA VAL A 47 -12.41 4.95 28.38
C VAL A 47 -12.14 3.70 27.56
N PRO A 48 -11.88 2.54 28.21
CA PRO A 48 -11.71 1.27 27.51
C PRO A 48 -13.09 0.71 27.13
N ILE A 49 -13.48 0.91 25.86
CA ILE A 49 -14.77 0.48 25.31
C ILE A 49 -14.58 -0.13 23.91
N ALA A 50 -15.28 -1.23 23.62
CA ALA A 50 -15.32 -1.81 22.28
C ALA A 50 -16.02 -0.87 21.29
N GLY A 51 -15.50 -0.73 20.06
CA GLY A 51 -16.02 0.25 19.09
C GLY A 51 -15.62 1.70 19.43
N ALA A 52 -14.44 1.88 19.98
CA ALA A 52 -14.10 3.05 20.78
C ALA A 52 -14.21 4.40 20.05
N GLN A 53 -13.88 4.47 18.76
CA GLN A 53 -13.83 5.73 18.02
C GLN A 53 -15.17 6.49 18.02
N TYR A 54 -16.31 5.82 17.81
CA TYR A 54 -17.62 6.51 17.81
C TYR A 54 -18.09 6.86 19.21
N HIS A 55 -17.77 6.03 20.20
CA HIS A 55 -18.07 6.32 21.60
C HIS A 55 -17.24 7.48 22.15
N TRP A 56 -15.94 7.55 21.83
CA TRP A 56 -15.07 8.66 22.19
C TRP A 56 -15.50 9.95 21.51
N THR A 57 -15.83 9.90 20.22
CA THR A 57 -16.35 11.06 19.48
C THR A 57 -17.63 11.59 20.14
N TYR A 58 -18.56 10.70 20.52
CA TYR A 58 -19.75 11.12 21.24
C TYR A 58 -19.41 11.72 22.61
N ARG A 59 -18.52 11.11 23.40
CA ARG A 59 -18.22 11.61 24.75
C ARG A 59 -17.48 12.95 24.77
N LEU A 60 -16.54 13.15 23.84
CA LEU A 60 -15.62 14.30 23.84
C LEU A 60 -16.14 15.48 23.00
N ALA A 61 -17.04 15.24 22.04
CA ALA A 61 -17.56 16.32 21.21
C ALA A 61 -18.47 17.28 21.99
N PRO A 62 -18.45 18.59 21.69
CA PRO A 62 -19.29 19.56 22.36
C PRO A 62 -20.79 19.24 22.19
N PRO A 63 -21.65 19.52 23.20
CA PRO A 63 -23.04 19.04 23.24
C PRO A 63 -23.87 19.38 22.00
N ARG A 64 -23.59 20.53 21.37
CA ARG A 64 -24.29 21.02 20.17
C ARG A 64 -23.94 20.22 18.91
N ALA A 65 -22.70 19.76 18.77
CA ALA A 65 -22.20 19.08 17.56
C ALA A 65 -22.10 17.57 17.71
N ARG A 66 -22.19 17.05 18.94
CA ARG A 66 -21.95 15.64 19.28
C ARG A 66 -22.64 14.62 18.39
N ARG A 67 -23.93 14.81 18.07
CA ARG A 67 -24.68 13.89 17.20
C ARG A 67 -24.13 13.88 15.77
N LEU A 68 -23.91 15.06 15.20
CA LEU A 68 -23.36 15.21 13.86
C LEU A 68 -21.92 14.69 13.78
N ALA A 69 -21.06 15.05 14.74
CA ALA A 69 -19.67 14.61 14.79
C ALA A 69 -19.56 13.08 14.86
N THR A 70 -20.38 12.44 15.70
CA THR A 70 -20.42 10.98 15.80
C THR A 70 -20.91 10.33 14.51
N TRP A 71 -21.92 10.91 13.86
CA TRP A 71 -22.44 10.42 12.58
C TRP A 71 -21.39 10.53 11.46
N VAL A 72 -20.72 11.68 11.35
CA VAL A 72 -19.64 11.89 10.38
C VAL A 72 -18.49 10.92 10.64
N GLN A 73 -18.09 10.75 11.89
CA GLN A 73 -17.02 9.82 12.24
C GLN A 73 -17.39 8.37 11.87
N ALA A 74 -18.62 7.93 12.14
CA ALA A 74 -19.06 6.58 11.79
C ALA A 74 -18.99 6.34 10.27
N TRP A 75 -19.46 7.29 9.46
CA TRP A 75 -19.35 7.21 8.01
C TRP A 75 -17.91 7.25 7.53
N ALA A 76 -17.07 8.13 8.10
CA ALA A 76 -15.66 8.21 7.76
C ALA A 76 -14.94 6.88 8.01
N THR A 77 -15.19 6.24 9.16
CA THR A 77 -14.63 4.91 9.46
C THR A 77 -15.15 3.83 8.50
N TRP A 78 -16.45 3.84 8.17
CA TRP A 78 -17.01 2.88 7.21
C TRP A 78 -16.41 3.03 5.81
N PHE A 79 -16.31 4.26 5.29
CA PHE A 79 -15.63 4.54 4.02
C PHE A 79 -14.13 4.22 4.08
N GLY A 80 -13.49 4.42 5.24
CA GLY A 80 -12.11 4.02 5.48
C GLY A 80 -11.92 2.51 5.30
N TYR A 81 -12.77 1.69 5.92
CA TYR A 81 -12.71 0.23 5.76
C TYR A 81 -12.97 -0.22 4.32
N LEU A 82 -13.96 0.39 3.64
CA LEU A 82 -14.28 0.05 2.27
C LEU A 82 -13.14 0.41 1.30
N SER A 83 -12.57 1.61 1.46
CA SER A 83 -11.44 2.07 0.63
C SER A 83 -10.17 1.28 0.91
N LEU A 84 -9.91 0.89 2.17
CA LEU A 84 -8.79 0.03 2.53
C LEU A 84 -8.91 -1.35 1.87
N LEU A 85 -10.08 -1.98 1.96
CA LEU A 85 -10.33 -3.28 1.31
C LEU A 85 -10.14 -3.19 -0.22
N ALA A 86 -10.73 -2.18 -0.85
CA ALA A 86 -10.60 -1.96 -2.29
C ALA A 86 -9.13 -1.69 -2.70
N GLY A 87 -8.39 -0.91 -1.90
CA GLY A 87 -6.99 -0.61 -2.15
C GLY A 87 -6.10 -1.85 -2.05
N VAL A 88 -6.24 -2.65 -0.98
CA VAL A 88 -5.47 -3.90 -0.81
C VAL A 88 -5.78 -4.90 -1.93
N ALA A 89 -7.05 -5.07 -2.29
CA ALA A 89 -7.44 -5.95 -3.40
C ALA A 89 -6.87 -5.46 -4.75
N SER A 90 -6.86 -4.15 -5.00
CA SER A 90 -6.29 -3.55 -6.20
C SER A 90 -4.79 -3.77 -6.28
N VAL A 91 -4.04 -3.51 -5.20
CA VAL A 91 -2.59 -3.74 -5.15
C VAL A 91 -2.26 -5.21 -5.36
N THR A 92 -3.03 -6.12 -4.76
CA THR A 92 -2.83 -7.57 -4.93
C THR A 92 -3.07 -8.00 -6.38
N ALA A 93 -4.16 -7.54 -7.00
CA ALA A 93 -4.45 -7.83 -8.40
C ALA A 93 -3.33 -7.32 -9.33
N ILE A 94 -2.87 -6.09 -9.10
CA ILE A 94 -1.76 -5.46 -9.83
C ILE A 94 -0.46 -6.27 -9.68
N GLN A 95 -0.15 -6.78 -8.49
CA GLN A 95 1.02 -7.64 -8.28
C GLN A 95 0.90 -8.98 -8.99
N ILE A 96 -0.30 -9.59 -9.01
CA ILE A 96 -0.56 -10.81 -9.78
C ILE A 96 -0.37 -10.55 -11.27
N GLU A 97 -0.91 -9.45 -11.81
CA GLU A 97 -0.70 -9.06 -13.22
C GLU A 97 0.79 -8.88 -13.52
N ALA A 98 1.56 -8.25 -12.63
CA ALA A 98 3.00 -8.07 -12.81
C ALA A 98 3.74 -9.42 -12.91
N VAL A 99 3.37 -10.40 -12.08
CA VAL A 99 3.95 -11.76 -12.15
C VAL A 99 3.58 -12.46 -13.45
N VAL A 100 2.31 -12.37 -13.87
CA VAL A 100 1.83 -12.94 -15.15
C VAL A 100 2.60 -12.35 -16.32
N VAL A 101 2.79 -11.03 -16.35
CA VAL A 101 3.56 -10.33 -17.38
C VAL A 101 5.01 -10.82 -17.41
N VAL A 102 5.68 -10.95 -16.27
CA VAL A 102 7.07 -11.44 -16.21
C VAL A 102 7.18 -12.89 -16.68
N GLN A 103 6.21 -13.75 -16.32
CA GLN A 103 6.20 -15.15 -16.72
C GLN A 103 5.84 -15.36 -18.20
N LEU A 104 4.97 -14.51 -18.76
CA LEU A 104 4.56 -14.59 -20.16
C LEU A 104 5.55 -13.88 -21.10
N LEU A 105 6.15 -12.75 -20.72
CA LEU A 105 7.08 -11.98 -21.57
C LEU A 105 8.53 -12.49 -21.54
N VAL A 106 8.85 -13.48 -20.72
CA VAL A 106 10.15 -14.17 -20.74
C VAL A 106 9.96 -15.57 -21.33
N PRO A 107 9.96 -15.72 -22.67
CA PRO A 107 10.24 -17.02 -23.27
C PRO A 107 11.73 -17.30 -23.04
N GLY A 108 12.04 -18.17 -22.08
CA GLY A 108 13.40 -18.69 -21.91
C GLY A 108 14.21 -18.07 -20.76
N ALA A 109 14.06 -18.66 -19.58
CA ALA A 109 15.21 -19.04 -18.75
C ALA A 109 15.98 -20.21 -19.40
N GLY A 110 16.17 -20.12 -20.71
CA GLY A 110 16.76 -21.09 -21.63
C GLY A 110 17.10 -20.30 -22.88
N SER A 111 18.39 -20.26 -23.17
CA SER A 111 19.03 -19.51 -24.25
C SER A 111 18.38 -19.74 -25.61
N ASP A 112 18.55 -18.73 -26.47
CA ASP A 112 18.52 -18.84 -27.93
C ASP A 112 17.18 -19.22 -28.58
N SER A 113 16.30 -18.24 -28.79
CA SER A 113 15.38 -18.33 -29.93
C SER A 113 14.96 -16.95 -30.44
N ASP A 114 15.34 -16.69 -31.69
CA ASP A 114 15.00 -15.58 -32.59
C ASP A 114 13.51 -15.58 -33.00
N TYR A 115 12.61 -15.64 -32.02
CA TYR A 115 11.16 -15.63 -32.25
C TYR A 115 10.53 -14.39 -31.61
N ASP A 116 9.98 -13.53 -32.47
CA ASP A 116 9.12 -12.39 -32.11
C ASP A 116 7.79 -12.91 -31.54
N TYR A 117 7.80 -13.26 -30.25
CA TYR A 117 6.59 -13.66 -29.54
C TYR A 117 5.76 -12.40 -29.19
N ASP A 118 4.71 -12.14 -29.98
CA ASP A 118 3.65 -11.19 -29.63
C ASP A 118 2.75 -11.79 -28.52
N TYR A 119 3.25 -11.76 -27.28
CA TYR A 119 2.42 -12.05 -26.11
C TYR A 119 1.42 -10.91 -25.93
N GLY A 120 0.27 -11.02 -26.60
CA GLY A 120 -0.83 -10.03 -26.61
C GLY A 120 -1.56 -9.80 -25.28
N TYR A 121 -0.95 -10.11 -24.13
CA TYR A 121 -1.51 -9.75 -22.84
C TYR A 121 -1.20 -8.28 -22.53
N THR A 122 -2.25 -7.45 -22.58
CA THR A 122 -2.18 -6.05 -22.16
C THR A 122 -2.74 -5.91 -20.74
N PRO A 123 -1.89 -5.56 -19.74
CA PRO A 123 -2.35 -5.31 -18.37
C PRO A 123 -3.34 -4.15 -18.33
N GLY A 124 -4.35 -4.24 -17.46
CA GLY A 124 -5.36 -3.20 -17.27
C GLY A 124 -6.75 -3.53 -17.81
N GLY A 125 -7.67 -2.58 -17.61
CA GLY A 125 -9.04 -2.67 -18.09
C GLY A 125 -9.89 -3.69 -17.31
N TRP A 126 -10.62 -4.53 -18.03
CA TRP A 126 -11.53 -5.52 -17.42
C TRP A 126 -10.78 -6.69 -16.76
N HIS A 127 -9.54 -6.98 -17.19
CA HIS A 127 -8.70 -8.02 -16.58
C HIS A 127 -8.42 -7.71 -15.11
N THR A 128 -8.05 -6.46 -14.80
CA THR A 128 -7.77 -6.04 -13.42
C THR A 128 -9.02 -6.10 -12.56
N ALA A 129 -10.17 -5.67 -13.10
CA ALA A 129 -11.44 -5.77 -12.39
C ALA A 129 -11.83 -7.23 -12.08
N ALA A 130 -11.64 -8.13 -13.04
CA ALA A 130 -11.88 -9.56 -12.85
C ALA A 130 -10.94 -10.16 -11.79
N LEU A 131 -9.66 -9.78 -11.78
CA LEU A 131 -8.70 -10.20 -10.77
C LEU A 131 -9.03 -9.67 -9.38
N ILE A 132 -9.46 -8.40 -9.27
CA ILE A 132 -9.95 -7.85 -8.00
C ILE A 132 -11.13 -8.68 -7.48
N ALA A 133 -12.11 -9.00 -8.32
CA ALA A 133 -13.22 -9.86 -7.94
C ALA A 133 -12.76 -11.26 -7.53
N ALA A 134 -11.83 -11.86 -8.28
CA ALA A 134 -11.26 -13.17 -7.99
C ALA A 134 -10.46 -13.21 -6.68
N VAL A 135 -9.87 -12.09 -6.25
CA VAL A 135 -9.23 -11.97 -4.94
C VAL A 135 -10.28 -11.80 -3.85
N VAL A 136 -11.24 -10.88 -4.00
CA VAL A 136 -12.18 -10.52 -2.92
C VAL A 136 -13.17 -11.65 -2.61
N VAL A 137 -13.69 -12.36 -3.62
CA VAL A 137 -14.74 -13.37 -3.43
C VAL A 137 -14.28 -14.52 -2.51
N PRO A 138 -13.14 -15.19 -2.72
CA PRO A 138 -12.65 -16.22 -1.81
C PRO A 138 -12.40 -15.74 -0.38
N PHE A 139 -11.82 -14.55 -0.21
CA PHE A 139 -11.61 -13.97 1.13
C PHE A 139 -12.94 -13.63 1.82
N GLY A 140 -13.94 -13.16 1.06
CA GLY A 140 -15.29 -12.94 1.57
C GLY A 140 -15.97 -14.24 2.00
N LEU A 141 -15.87 -15.29 1.19
CA LEU A 141 -16.40 -16.63 1.51
C LEU A 141 -15.70 -17.24 2.73
N LEU A 142 -14.37 -17.07 2.84
CA LEU A 142 -13.61 -17.55 3.98
C LEU A 142 -13.99 -16.81 5.26
N ASN A 143 -14.25 -15.50 5.20
CA ASN A 143 -14.77 -14.75 6.35
C ASN A 143 -16.20 -15.17 6.73
N ALA A 144 -17.05 -15.46 5.75
CA ALA A 144 -18.44 -15.85 5.99
C ALA A 144 -18.59 -17.29 6.53
N TYR A 145 -17.84 -18.25 5.97
CA TYR A 145 -18.03 -19.69 6.22
C TYR A 145 -16.84 -20.35 6.92
N GLY A 146 -15.64 -19.78 6.80
CA GLY A 146 -14.37 -20.37 7.21
C GLY A 146 -13.68 -19.65 8.37
N PHE A 147 -14.40 -18.83 9.14
CA PHE A 147 -13.81 -17.91 10.15
C PHE A 147 -12.84 -18.60 11.13
N ARG A 148 -13.07 -19.88 11.46
CA ARG A 148 -12.18 -20.65 12.36
C ARG A 148 -10.77 -20.87 11.81
N VAL A 149 -10.57 -20.78 10.49
CA VAL A 149 -9.27 -20.94 9.82
C VAL A 149 -8.52 -19.61 9.74
N VAL A 150 -9.24 -18.48 9.80
CA VAL A 150 -8.67 -17.11 9.70
C VAL A 150 -7.49 -16.90 10.65
N PRO A 151 -7.57 -17.21 11.96
CA PRO A 151 -6.45 -16.94 12.87
C PRO A 151 -5.18 -17.71 12.53
N ARG A 152 -5.31 -18.92 11.94
CA ARG A 152 -4.15 -19.72 11.52
C ARG A 152 -3.49 -19.13 10.28
N LEU A 153 -4.31 -18.66 9.33
CA LEU A 153 -3.81 -17.98 8.13
C LEU A 153 -3.14 -16.66 8.48
N GLU A 154 -3.71 -15.90 9.42
CA GLU A 154 -3.11 -14.64 9.91
C GLU A 154 -1.75 -14.89 10.56
N LEU A 155 -1.64 -15.92 11.42
CA LEU A 155 -0.35 -16.29 12.03
C LEU A 155 0.67 -16.73 10.97
N ALA A 156 0.26 -17.60 10.04
CA ALA A 156 1.13 -18.05 8.95
C ALA A 156 1.60 -16.88 8.08
N ALA A 157 0.69 -15.96 7.73
CA ALA A 157 1.02 -14.76 6.99
C ALA A 157 1.99 -13.86 7.76
N ALA A 158 1.78 -13.67 9.08
CA ALA A 158 2.68 -12.88 9.91
C ALA A 158 4.10 -13.47 9.98
N VAL A 159 4.22 -14.78 10.18
CA VAL A 159 5.51 -15.49 10.17
C VAL A 159 6.18 -15.33 8.80
N LEU A 160 5.43 -15.55 7.72
CA LEU A 160 5.94 -15.42 6.36
C LEU A 160 6.41 -13.99 6.07
N HIS A 161 5.69 -12.96 6.52
CA HIS A 161 6.08 -11.56 6.34
C HIS A 161 7.42 -11.26 7.03
N VAL A 162 7.63 -11.72 8.26
CA VAL A 162 8.89 -11.51 8.99
C VAL A 162 10.05 -12.24 8.30
N VAL A 163 9.85 -13.49 7.92
CA VAL A 163 10.88 -14.29 7.23
C VAL A 163 11.23 -13.66 5.88
N LEU A 164 10.23 -13.33 5.06
CA LEU A 164 10.45 -12.71 3.76
C LEU A 164 11.11 -11.34 3.89
N PHE A 165 10.75 -10.54 4.89
CA PHE A 165 11.43 -9.26 5.14
C PHE A 165 12.93 -9.45 5.33
N VAL A 166 13.36 -10.40 6.18
CA VAL A 166 14.79 -10.69 6.40
C VAL A 166 15.43 -11.19 5.10
N VAL A 167 14.77 -12.09 4.37
CA VAL A 167 15.29 -12.60 3.09
C VAL A 167 15.47 -11.47 2.08
N PHE A 168 14.48 -10.60 1.90
CA PHE A 168 14.55 -9.47 0.98
C PHE A 168 15.66 -8.48 1.37
N VAL A 169 15.82 -8.18 2.67
CA VAL A 169 16.91 -7.32 3.14
C VAL A 169 18.27 -7.92 2.81
N VAL A 170 18.48 -9.22 3.07
CA VAL A 170 19.75 -9.90 2.78
C VAL A 170 20.02 -9.95 1.27
N VAL A 171 19.03 -10.33 0.46
CA VAL A 171 19.18 -10.39 -1.00
C VAL A 171 19.51 -9.01 -1.58
N LEU A 172 18.80 -7.96 -1.15
CA LEU A 172 19.06 -6.60 -1.61
C LEU A 172 20.40 -6.06 -1.10
N ALA A 173 20.85 -6.45 0.10
CA ALA A 173 22.16 -6.05 0.61
C ALA A 173 23.32 -6.71 -0.16
N VAL A 174 23.16 -7.97 -0.59
CA VAL A 174 24.21 -8.72 -1.29
C VAL A 174 24.22 -8.43 -2.80
N TYR A 175 23.05 -8.39 -3.43
CA TYR A 175 22.91 -8.28 -4.89
C TYR A 175 22.40 -6.91 -5.37
N GLY A 176 21.96 -6.03 -4.47
CA GLY A 176 21.45 -4.72 -4.84
C GLY A 176 22.54 -3.80 -5.36
N HIS A 177 22.20 -3.01 -6.38
CA HIS A 177 23.04 -1.90 -6.80
C HIS A 177 23.00 -0.79 -5.75
N HIS A 178 24.16 -0.51 -5.15
CA HIS A 178 24.32 0.51 -4.14
C HIS A 178 24.49 1.88 -4.80
N ASN A 179 23.60 2.82 -4.45
CA ASN A 179 23.67 4.19 -4.94
C ASN A 179 24.42 5.09 -3.95
N ASP A 180 25.04 6.16 -4.45
CA ASP A 180 25.74 7.13 -3.62
C ASP A 180 24.78 7.88 -2.66
N ALA A 181 25.28 8.35 -1.52
CA ALA A 181 24.48 9.06 -0.52
C ALA A 181 23.78 10.29 -1.13
N LYS A 182 24.43 10.99 -2.06
CA LYS A 182 23.84 12.13 -2.78
C LYS A 182 22.59 11.74 -3.58
N PHE A 183 22.54 10.53 -4.11
CA PHE A 183 21.36 10.03 -4.82
C PHE A 183 20.15 9.90 -3.88
N ILE A 184 20.38 9.44 -2.65
CA ILE A 184 19.32 9.22 -1.67
C ILE A 184 18.85 10.55 -1.06
N PHE A 185 19.78 11.43 -0.69
CA PHE A 185 19.47 12.65 0.07
C PHE A 185 19.20 13.89 -0.77
N LEU A 186 19.69 13.94 -2.02
CA LEU A 186 19.61 15.18 -2.83
C LEU A 186 18.89 14.99 -4.17
N ARG A 187 18.68 13.76 -4.65
CA ARG A 187 18.04 13.55 -5.95
C ARG A 187 16.53 13.50 -5.82
N SER A 188 15.87 14.58 -6.24
CA SER A 188 14.45 14.54 -6.61
C SER A 188 14.31 14.20 -8.09
N ASN A 189 13.41 13.28 -8.43
CA ASN A 189 12.95 13.12 -9.82
C ASN A 189 11.43 13.21 -9.79
N VAL A 190 10.89 14.13 -10.59
CA VAL A 190 9.45 14.24 -10.85
C VAL A 190 9.23 13.75 -12.27
N SER A 191 8.29 12.83 -12.43
CA SER A 191 7.89 12.26 -13.73
C SER A 191 6.37 12.31 -13.89
N SER A 192 5.67 12.89 -12.91
CA SER A 192 4.22 13.04 -12.89
C SER A 192 3.70 14.28 -13.61
N GLY A 193 4.58 15.09 -14.21
CA GLY A 193 4.23 16.34 -14.88
C GLY A 193 4.08 17.53 -13.93
N TRP A 194 4.34 17.35 -12.63
CA TRP A 194 4.39 18.41 -11.63
C TRP A 194 5.81 19.00 -11.49
N ASP A 195 6.58 19.02 -12.58
CA ASP A 195 8.00 19.35 -12.56
C ASP A 195 8.25 20.79 -12.08
N GLU A 196 7.33 21.71 -12.40
CA GLU A 196 7.35 23.11 -11.95
C GLU A 196 6.80 23.30 -10.52
N HIS A 197 6.23 22.25 -9.93
CA HIS A 197 5.51 22.27 -8.65
C HIS A 197 6.00 21.15 -7.73
N ALA A 198 7.28 21.20 -7.39
CA ALA A 198 7.95 20.22 -6.53
C ALA A 198 7.22 19.97 -5.19
N TYR A 199 6.58 21.00 -4.62
CA TYR A 199 5.79 20.84 -3.39
C TYR A 199 4.57 19.92 -3.59
N VAL A 200 3.84 20.08 -4.69
CA VAL A 200 2.67 19.23 -5.01
C VAL A 200 3.14 17.81 -5.28
N ALA A 201 4.20 17.67 -6.06
CA ALA A 201 4.79 16.37 -6.40
C ALA A 201 5.28 15.62 -5.15
N TRP A 202 5.91 16.32 -4.20
CA TRP A 202 6.35 15.77 -2.92
C TRP A 202 5.16 15.29 -2.06
N ASN A 203 4.10 16.08 -1.94
CA ASN A 203 2.91 15.70 -1.17
C ASN A 203 2.16 14.52 -1.81
N LEU A 204 2.10 14.45 -3.14
CA LEU A 204 1.55 13.30 -3.84
C LEU A 204 2.38 12.04 -3.58
N GLY A 205 3.71 12.13 -3.66
CA GLY A 205 4.60 11.01 -3.37
C GLY A 205 4.49 10.51 -1.92
N MET A 206 4.25 11.41 -0.97
CA MET A 206 4.07 11.08 0.45
C MET A 206 2.89 10.15 0.72
N LEU A 207 1.83 10.19 -0.10
CA LEU A 207 0.62 9.35 0.08
C LEU A 207 0.95 7.85 0.15
N SER A 208 1.95 7.38 -0.60
CA SER A 208 2.38 5.97 -0.57
C SER A 208 3.00 5.58 0.77
N CYS A 209 3.74 6.50 1.40
CA CYS A 209 4.33 6.25 2.72
C CYS A 209 3.24 6.25 3.80
N VAL A 210 2.29 7.19 3.74
CA VAL A 210 1.16 7.26 4.67
C VAL A 210 0.31 5.98 4.59
N TRP A 211 0.05 5.47 3.38
CA TRP A 211 -0.65 4.19 3.20
C TRP A 211 -0.01 3.05 3.99
N SER A 212 1.32 3.00 4.02
CA SER A 212 2.09 1.95 4.72
C SER A 212 1.92 1.97 6.25
N PHE A 213 1.54 3.12 6.81
CA PHE A 213 1.28 3.29 8.25
C PHE A 213 -0.21 3.23 8.62
N THR A 214 -1.08 2.83 7.68
CA THR A 214 -2.52 2.69 7.94
C THR A 214 -2.77 1.46 8.81
N GLY A 215 -2.94 1.66 10.12
CA GLY A 215 -3.26 0.62 11.10
C GLY A 215 -4.77 0.42 11.29
N LYS A 216 -5.13 -0.74 11.84
CA LYS A 216 -6.47 -1.03 12.39
C LYS A 216 -6.52 -0.65 13.87
#